data_AF-A0A2D7PCI2-F1
#
_entry.id   AF-A0A2D7PCI2-F1
#
_cell.length_a   1.000
_cell.length_b   1.000
_cell.length_c   1.000
_cell.angle_alpha   90.00
_cell.angle_beta   90.00
_cell.angle_gamma   90.00
#
_symmetry.space_group_name_H-M   'P 1'
#
loop_
_entity.id
_entity.type
_entity.pdbx_description
1 polymer ?
#
loop_
_entity_poly.entity_id
_entity_poly.type
_entity_poly.pdbx_seq_one_letter_code
_entity_poly.pdbx_strand_id
1 'polypeptide(L)'
;MNLYSLIFLLSIASFTPGPNNLLASYSGLNFGFKKTLPLIHGVALGWGSLLILLCAGLIIIFQKYDFLQLYLKIFGSIFLLYMSYKIAINSSLDNQKSTNPITFTKMFFFQYINPKGVLMSVVIISSFIDINSNYLYDAIILILLGIFFAYSSIISWCLFGSLIRKFLNNKNKIKIFNYCMSLALVGCVIMIWKV
;
A
#
# COMPACT_ATOMS: atom_id res chain seq x y z
N MET A 1 12.98 -12.84 18.78
CA MET A 1 12.41 -11.57 18.25
C MET A 1 12.14 -10.50 19.33
N ASN A 2 12.53 -9.23 19.13
CA ASN A 2 12.14 -8.11 20.01
C ASN A 2 10.82 -7.46 19.55
N LEU A 3 9.73 -7.70 20.28
CA LEU A 3 8.38 -7.26 19.91
C LEU A 3 8.20 -5.74 19.88
N TYR A 4 8.84 -4.99 20.79
CA TYR A 4 8.71 -3.53 20.84
C TYR A 4 9.28 -2.89 19.57
N SER A 5 10.46 -3.35 19.16
CA SER A 5 11.12 -2.86 17.95
C SER A 5 10.33 -3.24 16.69
N LEU A 6 9.76 -4.44 16.65
CA LEU A 6 8.91 -4.88 15.53
C LEU A 6 7.65 -4.01 15.42
N ILE A 7 6.93 -3.83 16.52
CA ILE A 7 5.71 -3.01 16.58
C ILE A 7 6.00 -1.57 16.14
N PHE A 8 7.09 -0.98 16.65
CA PHE A 8 7.50 0.36 16.28
C PHE A 8 7.79 0.48 14.78
N LEU A 9 8.56 -0.45 14.23
CA LEU A 9 8.93 -0.46 12.82
C LEU A 9 7.71 -0.69 11.91
N LEU A 10 6.82 -1.63 12.26
CA LEU A 10 5.57 -1.88 11.53
C LEU A 10 4.64 -0.65 11.56
N SER A 11 4.58 0.04 12.70
CA SER A 11 3.80 1.27 12.85
C SER A 11 4.28 2.34 11.90
N ILE A 12 5.58 2.65 11.94
CA ILE A 12 6.17 3.68 11.06
C ILE A 12 5.97 3.29 9.60
N ALA A 13 6.39 2.09 9.20
CA ALA A 13 6.33 1.68 7.80
C ALA A 13 4.92 1.68 7.22
N SER A 14 3.93 1.26 8.02
CA SER A 14 2.53 1.19 7.60
C SER A 14 1.88 2.56 7.53
N PHE A 15 2.11 3.43 8.52
CA PHE A 15 1.42 4.72 8.62
C PHE A 15 2.07 5.85 7.83
N THR A 16 3.39 5.78 7.58
CA THR A 16 4.08 6.75 6.70
C THR A 16 3.40 6.79 5.33
N PRO A 17 3.09 7.99 4.80
CA PRO A 17 2.42 8.12 3.50
C PRO A 17 3.17 7.36 2.41
N GLY A 18 2.42 6.66 1.58
CA GLY A 18 2.93 5.89 0.45
C GLY A 18 1.79 5.48 -0.48
N PRO A 19 2.08 4.67 -1.50
CA PRO A 19 1.12 4.35 -2.54
C PRO A 19 -0.25 3.85 -2.03
N ASN A 20 -0.25 2.83 -1.17
CA ASN A 20 -1.49 2.26 -0.62
C ASN A 20 -2.30 3.31 0.16
N ASN A 21 -1.62 4.11 0.98
CA ASN A 21 -2.22 5.15 1.83
C ASN A 21 -2.86 6.25 0.99
N LEU A 22 -2.16 6.74 -0.05
CA LEU A 22 -2.65 7.76 -0.98
C LEU A 22 -3.88 7.26 -1.76
N LEU A 23 -3.85 6.01 -2.24
CA LEU A 23 -4.98 5.38 -2.91
C LEU A 23 -6.20 5.21 -1.98
N ALA A 24 -5.98 4.85 -0.72
CA ALA A 24 -7.04 4.75 0.28
C ALA A 24 -7.69 6.11 0.58
N SER A 25 -6.90 7.17 0.74
CA SER A 25 -7.44 8.52 0.94
C SER A 25 -8.19 9.05 -0.28
N TYR A 26 -7.64 8.85 -1.48
CA TYR A 26 -8.35 9.14 -2.71
C TYR A 26 -9.69 8.40 -2.77
N SER A 27 -9.69 7.09 -2.51
CA SER A 27 -10.90 6.26 -2.57
C SER A 27 -11.92 6.65 -1.49
N GLY A 28 -11.46 6.90 -0.26
CA GLY A 28 -12.30 7.36 0.84
C GLY A 28 -12.96 8.70 0.53
N LEU A 29 -12.24 9.64 -0.07
CA LEU A 29 -12.77 10.93 -0.47
C LEU A 29 -13.79 10.84 -1.62
N ASN A 30 -13.49 10.07 -2.67
CA ASN A 30 -14.31 10.07 -3.89
C ASN A 30 -15.47 9.06 -3.83
N PHE A 31 -15.29 7.93 -3.15
CA PHE A 31 -16.28 6.83 -3.12
C PHE A 31 -16.86 6.57 -1.72
N GLY A 32 -16.25 7.12 -0.67
CA GLY A 32 -16.63 6.88 0.71
C GLY A 32 -16.09 5.56 1.27
N PHE A 33 -16.19 5.41 2.60
CA PHE A 33 -15.63 4.28 3.34
C PHE A 33 -16.15 2.91 2.85
N LYS A 34 -17.48 2.74 2.75
CA LYS A 34 -18.11 1.46 2.36
C LYS A 34 -17.63 0.96 1.00
N LYS A 35 -17.55 1.84 0.00
CA LYS A 35 -17.08 1.48 -1.36
C LYS A 35 -15.56 1.27 -1.44
N THR A 36 -14.82 1.64 -0.40
CA THR A 36 -13.36 1.47 -0.29
C THR A 36 -12.97 0.18 0.43
N LEU A 37 -13.93 -0.55 1.04
CA LEU A 37 -13.66 -1.82 1.70
C LEU A 37 -12.92 -2.86 0.81
N PRO A 38 -13.24 -3.03 -0.48
CA PRO A 38 -12.48 -3.94 -1.33
C PRO A 38 -11.00 -3.58 -1.44
N LEU A 39 -10.66 -2.28 -1.54
CA LEU A 39 -9.28 -1.80 -1.52
C LEU A 39 -8.61 -2.11 -0.18
N ILE A 40 -9.29 -1.86 0.95
CA ILE A 40 -8.75 -2.10 2.30
C ILE A 40 -8.35 -3.57 2.46
N HIS A 41 -9.25 -4.49 2.12
CA HIS A 41 -8.97 -5.93 2.20
C HIS A 41 -7.90 -6.35 1.20
N GLY A 42 -7.90 -5.78 -0.01
CA GLY A 42 -6.89 -6.07 -1.03
C GLY A 42 -5.48 -5.71 -0.54
N VAL A 43 -5.31 -4.57 0.11
CA VAL A 43 -4.03 -4.16 0.70
C VAL A 43 -3.61 -5.09 1.83
N ALA A 44 -4.47 -5.28 2.84
CA ALA A 44 -4.08 -6.02 4.04
C ALA A 44 -3.86 -7.51 3.77
N LEU A 45 -4.78 -8.15 3.03
CA LEU A 45 -4.67 -9.57 2.71
C LEU A 45 -3.61 -9.84 1.64
N GLY A 46 -3.44 -8.93 0.68
CA GLY A 46 -2.37 -9.06 -0.32
C GLY A 46 -0.97 -8.91 0.28
N TRP A 47 -0.80 -8.04 1.27
CA TRP A 47 0.47 -7.92 1.97
C TRP A 47 0.69 -9.08 2.94
N GLY A 48 -0.35 -9.52 3.64
CA GLY A 48 -0.31 -10.74 4.46
C GLY A 48 0.08 -11.98 3.65
N SER A 49 -0.49 -12.17 2.46
CA SER A 49 -0.13 -13.28 1.57
C SER A 49 1.30 -13.19 1.04
N LEU A 50 1.77 -11.97 0.75
CA LEU A 50 3.17 -11.74 0.40
C LEU A 50 4.12 -12.14 1.55
N LEU A 51 3.80 -11.77 2.80
CA LEU A 51 4.60 -12.15 3.97
C LEU A 51 4.66 -13.66 4.14
N ILE A 52 3.53 -14.35 4.01
CA ILE A 52 3.47 -15.82 4.06
C ILE A 52 4.40 -16.44 3.01
N LEU A 53 4.35 -15.96 1.77
CA LEU A 53 5.19 -16.49 0.69
C LEU A 53 6.69 -16.22 0.91
N LEU A 54 7.04 -15.03 1.41
CA LEU A 54 8.42 -14.69 1.73
C LEU A 54 8.96 -15.57 2.88
N CYS A 55 8.17 -15.78 3.94
CA CYS A 55 8.50 -16.70 5.02
C CYS A 55 8.53 -18.17 4.56
N ALA A 56 7.79 -18.55 3.52
CA ALA A 56 7.86 -19.90 2.94
C ALA A 56 9.13 -20.14 2.10
N GLY A 57 10.05 -19.17 2.02
CA GLY A 57 11.35 -19.30 1.36
C GLY A 57 11.53 -18.44 0.11
N LEU A 58 10.48 -17.72 -0.35
CA LEU A 58 10.59 -16.80 -1.50
C LEU A 58 11.59 -15.66 -1.21
N ILE A 59 11.85 -15.35 0.06
CA ILE A 59 12.82 -14.32 0.44
C ILE A 59 14.24 -14.61 -0.06
N ILE A 60 14.64 -15.89 -0.12
CA ILE A 60 15.96 -16.31 -0.59
C ILE A 60 16.12 -15.97 -2.07
N ILE A 61 15.08 -16.24 -2.87
CA ILE A 61 15.04 -15.91 -4.29
C ILE A 61 15.14 -14.39 -4.46
N PHE A 62 14.38 -13.63 -3.68
CA PHE A 62 14.36 -12.18 -3.77
C PHE A 62 15.72 -11.54 -3.43
N GLN A 63 16.41 -12.06 -2.41
CA GLN A 63 17.75 -11.60 -2.02
C GLN A 63 18.85 -12.03 -2.99
N LYS A 64 18.66 -13.12 -3.73
CA LYS A 64 19.67 -13.65 -4.66
C LYS A 64 19.65 -12.97 -6.03
N TYR A 65 18.49 -12.50 -6.48
CA TYR A 65 18.30 -12.02 -7.85
C TYR A 65 17.96 -10.54 -7.92
N ASP A 66 18.96 -9.69 -8.11
CA ASP A 66 18.82 -8.23 -8.18
C ASP A 66 17.87 -7.76 -9.30
N PHE A 67 17.76 -8.52 -10.40
CA PHE A 67 16.84 -8.19 -11.49
C PHE A 67 15.36 -8.19 -11.04
N LEU A 68 15.00 -8.94 -9.99
CA LEU A 68 13.64 -8.92 -9.43
C LEU A 68 13.31 -7.55 -8.86
N GLN A 69 14.27 -6.89 -8.20
CA GLN A 69 14.09 -5.54 -7.71
C GLN A 69 13.86 -4.56 -8.85
N LEU A 70 14.58 -4.70 -9.97
CA LEU A 70 14.36 -3.88 -11.17
C LEU A 70 12.95 -4.08 -11.73
N TYR A 71 12.48 -5.32 -11.86
CA TYR A 71 11.11 -5.58 -12.33
C TYR A 71 10.05 -5.01 -11.39
N LEU A 72 10.24 -5.10 -10.06
CA LEU A 72 9.36 -4.43 -9.11
C LEU A 72 9.31 -2.92 -9.32
N LYS A 73 10.47 -2.28 -9.49
CA LYS A 73 10.54 -0.84 -9.77
C LYS A 73 9.77 -0.49 -11.03
N ILE A 74 9.94 -1.26 -12.11
CA ILE A 74 9.26 -1.04 -13.40
C ILE A 74 7.75 -1.24 -13.26
N PHE A 75 7.29 -2.43 -12.85
CA PHE A 75 5.86 -2.75 -12.80
C PHE A 75 5.11 -1.92 -11.75
N GLY A 76 5.74 -1.71 -10.59
CA GLY A 76 5.22 -0.80 -9.56
C GLY A 76 5.07 0.61 -10.11
N SER A 77 6.07 1.15 -10.80
CA SER A 77 6.01 2.48 -11.41
C SER A 77 4.89 2.59 -12.44
N ILE A 78 4.75 1.61 -13.34
CA ILE A 78 3.69 1.56 -14.34
C ILE A 78 2.31 1.59 -13.67
N PHE A 79 2.10 0.77 -12.64
CA PHE A 79 0.84 0.75 -11.91
C PHE A 79 0.55 2.11 -11.25
N LEU A 80 1.53 2.73 -10.61
CA LEU A 80 1.35 4.01 -9.93
C LEU A 80 1.12 5.17 -10.90
N LEU A 81 1.82 5.20 -12.03
CA LEU A 81 1.58 6.18 -13.09
C LEU A 81 0.18 6.00 -13.69
N TYR A 82 -0.24 4.75 -13.93
CA TYR A 82 -1.60 4.44 -14.38
C TYR A 82 -2.67 4.95 -13.39
N MET A 83 -2.48 4.72 -12.09
CA MET A 83 -3.41 5.19 -11.06
C MET A 83 -3.36 6.71 -10.90
N SER A 84 -2.17 7.31 -10.94
CA SER A 84 -1.97 8.76 -10.91
C SER A 84 -2.72 9.45 -12.07
N TYR A 85 -2.57 8.92 -13.29
CA TYR A 85 -3.28 9.39 -14.48
C TYR A 85 -4.81 9.28 -14.32
N LYS A 86 -5.30 8.13 -13.85
CA LYS A 86 -6.73 7.93 -13.58
C LYS A 86 -7.28 8.92 -12.54
N ILE A 87 -6.54 9.15 -11.46
CA ILE A 87 -6.93 10.10 -10.42
C ILE A 87 -7.00 11.53 -10.96
N ALA A 88 -6.02 11.93 -11.77
CA ALA A 88 -5.96 13.27 -12.36
C ALA A 88 -7.15 13.54 -13.30
N ILE A 89 -7.49 12.59 -14.18
CA ILE A 89 -8.58 12.76 -15.17
C ILE A 89 -9.96 12.62 -14.54
N ASN A 90 -10.11 11.73 -13.56
CA ASN A 90 -11.39 11.55 -12.86
C ASN A 90 -11.74 12.74 -11.93
N SER A 91 -10.93 13.79 -11.91
CA SER A 91 -11.23 15.05 -11.24
C SER A 91 -12.31 15.88 -11.98
N SER A 92 -12.61 15.58 -13.25
CA SER A 92 -13.70 16.22 -14.01
C SER A 92 -15.07 15.61 -13.65
N LEU A 93 -15.90 16.36 -12.91
CA LEU A 93 -17.24 15.94 -12.47
C LEU A 93 -18.31 15.89 -13.58
N ASP A 94 -18.01 16.29 -14.82
CA ASP A 94 -18.97 16.31 -15.93
C ASP A 94 -19.03 14.99 -16.71
N ASN A 95 -18.13 14.04 -16.41
CA ASN A 95 -18.23 12.70 -16.99
C ASN A 95 -19.26 11.88 -16.21
N GLN A 96 -20.47 11.76 -16.78
CA GLN A 96 -21.49 10.75 -16.44
C GLN A 96 -20.97 9.29 -16.53
N LYS A 97 -19.71 9.07 -16.90
CA LYS A 97 -19.06 7.76 -16.82
C LYS A 97 -18.73 7.46 -15.35
N SER A 98 -19.51 6.56 -14.76
CA SER A 98 -19.27 5.98 -13.44
C SER A 98 -17.82 5.49 -13.31
N THR A 99 -16.99 6.27 -12.62
CA THR A 99 -15.66 5.81 -12.26
C THR A 99 -15.82 4.76 -11.17
N ASN A 100 -15.45 3.53 -11.49
CA ASN A 100 -15.58 2.43 -10.54
C ASN A 100 -14.53 2.56 -9.44
N PRO A 101 -14.90 2.28 -8.17
CA PRO A 101 -13.94 2.19 -7.07
C PRO A 101 -12.81 1.19 -7.37
N ILE A 102 -11.69 1.37 -6.68
CA ILE A 102 -10.54 0.47 -6.80
C ILE A 102 -10.93 -0.90 -6.24
N THR A 103 -10.68 -1.96 -7.02
CA THR A 103 -11.11 -3.32 -6.68
C THR A 103 -10.12 -4.04 -5.78
N PHE A 104 -10.62 -5.05 -5.07
CA PHE A 104 -9.81 -5.97 -4.26
C PHE A 104 -8.66 -6.58 -5.06
N THR A 105 -8.96 -7.18 -6.21
CA THR A 105 -7.98 -7.87 -7.05
C THR A 105 -6.82 -6.98 -7.48
N LYS A 106 -7.09 -5.73 -7.87
CA LYS A 106 -6.03 -4.78 -8.23
C LYS A 106 -5.09 -4.52 -7.06
N MET A 107 -5.64 -4.29 -5.88
CA MET A 107 -4.84 -3.94 -4.70
C MET A 107 -4.16 -5.14 -4.07
N PHE A 108 -4.75 -6.33 -4.18
CA PHE A 108 -4.14 -7.58 -3.77
C PHE A 108 -2.88 -7.86 -4.59
N PHE A 109 -3.00 -7.92 -5.92
CA PHE A 109 -1.86 -8.17 -6.79
C PHE A 109 -0.85 -7.01 -6.80
N PHE A 110 -1.31 -5.78 -6.59
CA PHE A 110 -0.39 -4.65 -6.45
C PHE A 110 0.62 -4.84 -5.31
N GLN A 111 0.27 -5.53 -4.21
CA GLN A 111 1.23 -5.73 -3.12
C GLN A 111 2.49 -6.50 -3.55
N TYR A 112 2.37 -7.37 -4.55
CA TYR A 112 3.49 -8.14 -5.09
C TYR A 112 4.42 -7.32 -5.98
N ILE A 113 3.94 -6.20 -6.53
CA ILE A 113 4.73 -5.29 -7.38
C ILE A 113 4.97 -3.93 -6.71
N ASN A 114 4.60 -3.78 -5.44
CA ASN A 114 4.76 -2.56 -4.67
C ASN A 114 6.15 -2.56 -4.02
N PRO A 115 7.13 -1.77 -4.52
CA PRO A 115 8.51 -1.84 -4.01
C PRO A 115 8.60 -1.49 -2.53
N LYS A 116 7.78 -0.55 -2.05
CA LYS A 116 7.69 -0.21 -0.62
C LYS A 116 7.28 -1.44 0.21
N GLY A 117 6.23 -2.14 -0.23
CA GLY A 117 5.71 -3.30 0.48
C GLY A 117 6.69 -4.47 0.49
N VAL A 118 7.26 -4.81 -0.67
CA VAL A 118 8.19 -5.94 -0.80
C VAL A 118 9.50 -5.68 -0.06
N LEU A 119 10.14 -4.52 -0.25
CA LEU A 119 11.39 -4.19 0.44
C LEU A 119 11.19 -4.16 1.96
N MET A 120 10.06 -3.61 2.42
CA MET A 120 9.73 -3.62 3.84
C MET A 120 9.57 -5.05 4.38
N SER A 121 8.87 -5.93 3.65
CA SER A 121 8.74 -7.33 4.02
C SER A 121 10.08 -8.04 4.16
N VAL A 122 11.02 -7.78 3.25
CA VAL A 122 12.38 -8.34 3.31
C VAL A 122 13.11 -7.85 4.55
N VAL A 123 13.05 -6.55 4.85
CA VAL A 123 13.68 -5.96 6.04
C VAL A 123 13.11 -6.56 7.32
N ILE A 124 11.79 -6.57 7.50
CA ILE A 124 11.19 -7.07 8.75
C ILE A 124 11.45 -8.57 8.95
N ILE A 125 11.40 -9.38 7.88
CA ILE A 125 11.67 -10.81 7.99
C ILE A 125 13.14 -11.03 8.36
N SER A 126 14.07 -10.35 7.66
CA SER A 126 15.51 -10.52 7.88
C SER A 126 15.98 -9.99 9.25
N SER A 127 15.31 -8.97 9.78
CA SER A 127 15.69 -8.35 11.06
C SER A 127 15.03 -9.00 12.28
N PHE A 128 13.88 -9.66 12.13
CA PHE A 128 13.08 -10.12 13.28
C PHE A 128 12.86 -11.63 13.35
N ILE A 129 13.06 -12.37 12.26
CA ILE A 129 12.95 -13.83 12.25
C ILE A 129 14.34 -14.45 12.28
N ASP A 130 14.64 -15.21 13.33
CA ASP A 130 15.89 -15.96 13.46
C ASP A 130 15.71 -17.42 13.05
N ILE A 131 16.46 -17.85 12.02
CA ILE A 131 16.43 -19.20 11.44
C ILE A 131 16.91 -20.25 12.44
N ASN A 132 17.77 -19.88 13.40
CA ASN A 132 18.31 -20.81 14.40
C ASN A 132 17.41 -20.94 15.64
N SER A 133 16.28 -20.24 15.65
CA SER A 133 15.32 -20.21 16.75
C SER A 133 13.97 -20.84 16.34
N ASN A 134 12.88 -20.53 17.03
CA ASN A 134 11.55 -20.99 16.64
C ASN A 134 11.00 -20.17 15.47
N TYR A 135 11.45 -20.51 14.26
CA TYR A 135 11.10 -19.84 13.01
C TYR A 135 9.58 -19.68 12.81
N LEU A 136 8.81 -20.76 13.02
CA LEU A 136 7.36 -20.75 12.80
C LEU A 136 6.66 -19.80 13.76
N TYR A 137 7.08 -19.78 15.03
CA TYR A 137 6.52 -18.87 16.02
C TYR A 137 6.76 -17.40 15.66
N ASP A 138 8.00 -17.04 15.33
CA ASP A 138 8.36 -15.66 14.94
C ASP A 138 7.64 -15.24 13.65
N ALA A 139 7.55 -16.13 12.65
CA ALA A 139 6.84 -15.89 11.40
C ALA A 139 5.34 -15.64 11.61
N ILE A 140 4.67 -16.47 12.42
CA ILE A 140 3.23 -16.32 12.71
C ILE A 140 2.96 -14.98 13.38
N ILE A 141 3.74 -14.62 14.39
CA ILE A 141 3.56 -13.34 15.10
C ILE A 141 3.80 -12.16 14.15
N LEU A 142 4.86 -12.20 13.34
CA LEU A 142 5.18 -11.14 12.39
C LEU A 142 4.03 -10.97 11.37
N ILE A 143 3.50 -12.07 10.82
CA ILE A 143 2.40 -12.03 9.85
C ILE A 143 1.14 -11.45 10.49
N LEU A 144 0.78 -11.89 11.69
CA LEU A 144 -0.40 -11.39 12.41
C LEU A 144 -0.30 -9.90 12.71
N LEU A 145 0.84 -9.45 13.25
CA LEU A 145 1.09 -8.03 13.51
C LEU A 145 1.12 -7.24 12.20
N GLY A 146 1.75 -7.76 11.15
CA GLY A 146 1.79 -7.14 9.84
C GLY A 146 0.39 -6.90 9.27
N ILE A 147 -0.47 -7.92 9.26
CA ILE A 147 -1.86 -7.79 8.80
C ILE A 147 -2.63 -6.77 9.66
N PHE A 148 -2.46 -6.81 10.99
CA PHE A 148 -3.09 -5.87 11.91
C PHE A 148 -2.69 -4.41 11.62
N PHE A 149 -1.40 -4.14 11.44
CA PHE A 149 -0.89 -2.80 11.12
C PHE A 149 -1.28 -2.34 9.72
N ALA A 150 -1.34 -3.24 8.74
CA ALA A 150 -1.82 -2.94 7.40
C ALA A 150 -3.29 -2.51 7.42
N TYR A 151 -4.16 -3.26 8.10
CA TYR A 151 -5.57 -2.87 8.30
C TYR A 151 -5.68 -1.54 9.02
N SER A 152 -4.97 -1.39 10.16
CA SER A 152 -5.06 -0.18 10.98
C SER A 152 -4.69 1.06 10.17
N SER A 153 -3.55 1.02 9.48
CA SER A 153 -3.10 2.14 8.65
C SER A 153 -4.05 2.42 7.48
N ILE A 154 -4.43 1.41 6.69
CA ILE A 154 -5.24 1.64 5.50
C ILE A 154 -6.65 2.14 5.84
N ILE A 155 -7.21 1.68 6.97
CA ILE A 155 -8.46 2.20 7.53
C ILE A 155 -8.29 3.66 7.94
N SER A 156 -7.23 4.02 8.66
CA SER A 156 -6.97 5.41 9.06
C SER A 156 -6.86 6.34 7.85
N TRP A 157 -6.13 5.98 6.80
CA TRP A 157 -6.00 6.79 5.59
C TRP A 157 -7.30 6.85 4.76
N CYS A 158 -8.08 5.78 4.75
CA CYS A 158 -9.43 5.78 4.15
C CYS A 158 -10.40 6.70 4.90
N LEU A 159 -10.37 6.65 6.24
CA LEU A 159 -11.18 7.52 7.09
C LEU A 159 -10.76 8.97 6.93
N PHE A 160 -9.46 9.27 6.87
CA PHE A 160 -8.96 10.61 6.57
C PHE A 160 -9.57 11.18 5.29
N GLY A 161 -9.51 10.43 4.18
CA GLY A 161 -10.15 10.84 2.92
C GLY A 161 -11.68 11.00 3.03
N SER A 162 -12.33 10.07 3.73
CA SER A 162 -13.79 10.10 3.92
C SER A 162 -14.26 11.28 4.78
N LEU A 163 -13.49 11.65 5.80
CA LEU A 163 -13.80 12.73 6.72
C LEU A 163 -13.48 14.10 6.09
N ILE A 164 -12.36 14.23 5.39
CA ILE A 164 -11.99 15.51 4.75
C ILE A 164 -13.01 15.91 3.69
N ARG A 165 -13.68 14.93 3.05
CA ARG A 165 -14.80 15.17 2.13
C ARG A 165 -15.88 16.08 2.72
N LYS A 166 -16.15 16.01 4.03
CA LYS A 166 -17.14 16.87 4.72
C LYS A 166 -16.74 18.35 4.76
N PHE A 167 -15.46 18.65 4.58
CA PHE A 167 -14.92 20.02 4.54
C PHE A 167 -14.66 20.51 3.11
N LEU A 168 -14.62 19.62 2.12
CA LEU A 168 -14.44 19.96 0.71
C LEU A 168 -15.79 20.19 0.03
N ASN A 169 -16.36 21.38 0.26
CA ASN A 169 -17.75 21.71 -0.11
C ASN A 169 -17.95 22.12 -1.58
N ASN A 170 -16.89 22.13 -2.40
CA ASN A 170 -17.00 22.49 -3.82
C ASN A 170 -16.08 21.60 -4.67
N LYS A 171 -16.55 21.30 -5.88
CA LYS A 171 -15.87 20.61 -6.99
C LYS A 171 -14.40 20.98 -7.12
N ASN A 172 -14.05 22.27 -7.07
CA ASN A 172 -12.67 22.72 -7.24
C ASN A 172 -11.73 22.22 -6.13
N LYS A 173 -12.21 22.16 -4.87
CA LYS A 173 -11.39 21.66 -3.75
C LYS A 173 -11.15 20.15 -3.86
N ILE A 174 -12.14 19.39 -4.32
CA ILE A 174 -12.01 17.96 -4.60
C ILE A 174 -11.01 17.72 -5.75
N LYS A 175 -11.06 18.55 -6.81
CA LYS A 175 -10.07 18.50 -7.90
C LYS A 175 -8.65 18.72 -7.39
N ILE A 176 -8.43 19.77 -6.59
CA ILE A 176 -7.12 20.06 -5.99
C ILE A 176 -6.63 18.87 -5.17
N PHE A 177 -7.49 18.28 -4.32
CA PHE A 177 -7.13 17.09 -3.55
C PHE A 177 -6.71 15.92 -4.46
N ASN A 178 -7.49 15.63 -5.50
CA ASN A 178 -7.16 14.55 -6.44
C ASN A 178 -5.84 14.83 -7.18
N TYR A 179 -5.57 16.07 -7.60
CA TYR A 179 -4.28 16.43 -8.17
C TYR A 179 -3.13 16.27 -7.18
N CYS A 180 -3.30 16.67 -5.91
CA CYS A 180 -2.30 16.44 -4.88
C CYS A 180 -1.99 14.94 -4.70
N MET A 181 -3.03 14.09 -4.64
CA MET A 181 -2.84 12.63 -4.55
C MET A 181 -2.14 12.08 -5.80
N SER A 182 -2.52 12.55 -6.99
CA SER A 182 -1.92 12.16 -8.27
C SER A 182 -0.43 12.54 -8.34
N LEU A 183 -0.07 13.76 -7.95
CA LEU A 183 1.31 14.23 -7.87
C LEU A 183 2.10 13.48 -6.81
N ALA A 184 1.51 13.18 -5.66
CA ALA A 184 2.16 12.40 -4.61
C ALA A 184 2.49 10.98 -5.08
N LEU A 185 1.63 10.35 -5.88
CA LEU A 185 1.92 9.04 -6.50
C LEU A 185 3.08 9.13 -7.50
N VAL A 186 3.16 10.18 -8.31
CA VAL A 186 4.33 10.43 -9.17
C VAL A 186 5.58 10.63 -8.31
N GLY A 187 5.48 11.35 -7.20
CA GLY A 187 6.55 11.48 -6.21
C GLY A 187 7.02 10.12 -5.67
N CYS A 188 6.10 9.20 -5.34
CA CYS A 188 6.45 7.84 -4.95
C CYS A 188 7.23 7.10 -6.04
N VAL A 189 6.85 7.27 -7.31
CA VAL A 189 7.59 6.70 -8.46
C VAL A 189 9.02 7.25 -8.48
N ILE A 190 9.20 8.57 -8.37
CA ILE A 190 10.54 9.17 -8.34
C ILE A 190 11.39 8.61 -7.19
N MET A 191 10.79 8.45 -5.99
CA MET A 191 11.49 7.89 -4.84
C MET A 191 11.91 6.42 -5.03
N ILE A 192 11.08 5.61 -5.70
CA ILE A 192 11.38 4.20 -6.00
C ILE A 192 12.69 4.04 -6.79
N TRP A 193 13.04 5.01 -7.64
CA TRP A 193 14.24 4.97 -8.47
C TRP A 193 15.48 5.63 -7.83
N LYS A 194 15.32 6.26 -6.66
CA LYS A 194 16.44 6.86 -5.90
C LYS A 194 17.05 5.89 -4.87
N VAL A 195 16.30 4.88 -4.47
CA VAL A 195 16.73 3.78 -3.58
C VAL A 195 17.30 2.67 -4.43
#